data_AF-A0A916XSR7-F1
#
_entry.id   AF-A0A916XSR7-F1
#
_cell.length_a   1.000
_cell.length_b   1.000
_cell.length_c   1.000
_cell.angle_alpha   90.00
_cell.angle_beta   90.00
_cell.angle_gamma   90.00
#
_symmetry.space_group_name_H-M   'P 1'
#
loop_
_entity.id
_entity.type
_entity.pdbx_description
1 polymer ?
#
loop_
_entity_poly.entity_id
_entity_poly.type
_entity_poly.pdbx_seq_one_letter_code
_entity_poly.pdbx_strand_id
1 'polypeptide(L)'
;MTLDPRLNAFRPDLADRRLEGQVEARHFVDGRPERVTVSSAALRREPRPDAAQETEALFGEDVLVFETTEEGWSWVQLQADSYVGWIASAALGPRGDGPTHLIAVPRTLLFPGPDIKLPPLMGLPMGALVTVTGEAEDRNARYGLTTPTGAVVTQHLAPFGGAADNFVTVAEQFLGVPYLWGGKTTLGIDCSGLVQVALAMAGIAAPRDTDMQERALGTRLAGIEPLRRGDLVFWKGHVGIMLDGQILLHANAHHMMTAREPLSEAIARTAARGSAVTSIRRLG
;
A
#
# COMPACT_ATOMS: atom_id res chain seq x y z
N MET A 1 28.07 -1.65 0.60
CA MET A 1 26.75 -2.25 0.84
C MET A 1 25.95 -2.05 -0.44
N THR A 2 25.44 -3.10 -1.07
CA THR A 2 24.68 -2.95 -2.33
C THR A 2 23.30 -2.39 -2.00
N LEU A 3 22.92 -1.27 -2.63
CA LEU A 3 21.59 -0.68 -2.48
C LEU A 3 20.53 -1.59 -3.11
N ASP A 4 19.36 -1.69 -2.46
CA ASP A 4 18.23 -2.44 -3.00
C ASP A 4 17.55 -1.61 -4.10
N PRO A 5 17.54 -2.06 -5.37
CA PRO A 5 16.97 -1.30 -6.49
C PRO A 5 15.44 -1.14 -6.38
N ARG A 6 14.76 -1.94 -5.53
CA ARG A 6 13.34 -1.73 -5.23
C ARG A 6 13.09 -0.45 -4.44
N LEU A 7 14.07 0.00 -3.66
CA LEU A 7 13.96 1.17 -2.77
C LEU A 7 14.79 2.37 -3.22
N ASN A 8 15.64 2.18 -4.24
CA ASN A 8 16.57 3.19 -4.72
C ASN A 8 16.47 3.24 -6.23
N ALA A 9 16.09 4.38 -6.79
CA ALA A 9 15.84 4.53 -8.21
C ALA A 9 17.16 4.56 -9.00
N PHE A 10 17.68 3.38 -9.34
CA PHE A 10 18.82 3.23 -10.26
C PHE A 10 18.67 2.01 -11.18
N ARG A 11 19.19 2.17 -12.39
CA ARG A 11 19.39 1.14 -13.41
C ARG A 11 20.65 1.49 -14.22
N PRO A 12 21.25 0.56 -15.01
CA PRO A 12 22.56 0.79 -15.63
C PRO A 12 22.66 2.06 -16.51
N ASP A 13 21.55 2.49 -17.10
CA ASP A 13 21.48 3.67 -17.98
C ASP A 13 21.03 4.96 -17.26
N LEU A 14 20.26 4.86 -16.17
CA LEU A 14 19.63 5.99 -15.50
C LEU A 14 19.60 5.80 -13.98
N ALA A 15 19.98 6.82 -13.24
CA ALA A 15 19.79 6.86 -11.79
C ALA A 15 19.28 8.22 -11.31
N ASP A 16 18.65 8.20 -10.16
CA ASP A 16 18.36 9.40 -9.39
C ASP A 16 19.68 10.11 -8.99
N ARG A 17 19.75 11.42 -9.22
CA ARG A 17 20.89 12.26 -8.84
C ARG A 17 21.27 12.14 -7.36
N ARG A 18 20.34 11.84 -6.47
CA ARG A 18 20.62 11.59 -5.03
C ARG A 18 21.55 10.39 -4.79
N LEU A 19 21.70 9.50 -5.78
CA LEU A 19 22.54 8.30 -5.71
C LEU A 19 23.91 8.50 -6.40
N GLU A 20 24.24 9.70 -6.86
CA GLU A 20 25.52 9.99 -7.49
C GLU A 20 26.69 9.67 -6.52
N GLY A 21 27.69 8.93 -7.00
CA GLY A 21 28.79 8.41 -6.19
C GLY A 21 28.45 7.18 -5.33
N GLN A 22 27.20 6.73 -5.29
CA GLN A 22 26.76 5.52 -4.57
C GLN A 22 26.47 4.34 -5.52
N VAL A 23 26.09 4.64 -6.77
CA VAL A 23 25.78 3.65 -7.82
C VAL A 23 26.44 4.03 -9.14
N GLU A 24 26.58 3.05 -10.02
CA GLU A 24 27.01 3.27 -11.41
C GLU A 24 25.79 3.38 -12.33
N ALA A 25 25.70 4.47 -13.10
CA ALA A 25 24.71 4.68 -14.15
C ALA A 25 25.28 5.60 -15.23
N ARG A 26 24.77 5.51 -16.46
CA ARG A 26 25.23 6.41 -17.56
C ARG A 26 24.86 7.86 -17.32
N HIS A 27 23.67 8.12 -16.74
CA HIS A 27 23.16 9.46 -16.51
C HIS A 27 22.44 9.56 -15.15
N PHE A 28 22.50 10.75 -14.54
CA PHE A 28 21.84 11.07 -13.28
C PHE A 28 20.83 12.21 -13.48
N VAL A 29 19.59 12.00 -13.04
CA VAL A 29 18.49 12.98 -13.23
C VAL A 29 17.79 13.30 -11.91
N ASP A 30 17.21 14.50 -11.82
CA ASP A 30 16.31 14.83 -10.71
C ASP A 30 14.94 14.21 -10.97
N GLY A 31 14.34 13.62 -9.94
CA GLY A 31 12.96 13.15 -10.02
C GLY A 31 11.98 14.32 -10.11
N ARG A 32 11.13 14.33 -11.13
CA ARG A 32 10.04 15.30 -11.27
C ARG A 32 8.88 14.92 -10.33
N PRO A 33 8.42 15.81 -9.44
CA PRO A 33 7.32 15.50 -8.53
C PRO A 33 5.98 15.46 -9.27
N GLU A 34 5.26 14.35 -9.11
CA GLU A 34 3.90 14.15 -9.61
C GLU A 34 3.04 13.45 -8.56
N ARG A 35 1.73 13.32 -8.83
CA ARG A 35 0.78 12.67 -7.95
C ARG A 35 -0.11 11.69 -8.71
N VAL A 36 -0.50 10.61 -8.06
CA VAL A 36 -1.46 9.65 -8.61
C VAL A 36 -2.86 10.26 -8.61
N THR A 37 -3.51 10.29 -9.78
CA THR A 37 -4.82 10.93 -10.00
C THR A 37 -5.96 9.93 -10.27
N VAL A 38 -5.64 8.64 -10.37
CA VAL A 38 -6.61 7.54 -10.49
C VAL A 38 -6.79 6.82 -9.15
N SER A 39 -7.90 6.11 -8.99
CA SER A 39 -8.24 5.37 -7.76
C SER A 39 -7.07 4.53 -7.22
N SER A 40 -6.47 3.73 -8.10
CA SER A 40 -5.24 2.98 -7.87
C SER A 40 -4.58 2.65 -9.22
N ALA A 41 -3.27 2.45 -9.22
CA ALA A 41 -2.50 2.11 -10.40
C ALA A 41 -1.42 1.09 -10.07
N ALA A 42 -1.28 0.05 -10.89
CA ALA A 42 -0.23 -0.94 -10.73
C ALA A 42 1.16 -0.32 -11.01
N LEU A 43 2.11 -0.56 -10.10
CA LEU A 43 3.54 -0.42 -10.38
C LEU A 43 4.06 -1.77 -10.86
N ARG A 44 4.66 -1.78 -12.04
CA ARG A 44 5.13 -2.97 -12.74
C ARG A 44 6.64 -3.01 -12.82
N ARG A 45 7.17 -4.22 -13.01
CA ARG A 45 8.60 -4.45 -13.21
C ARG A 45 9.14 -3.85 -14.51
N GLU A 46 8.33 -3.83 -15.56
CA GLU A 46 8.69 -3.41 -16.91
C GLU A 46 7.58 -2.52 -17.50
N PRO A 47 7.89 -1.64 -18.48
CA PRO A 47 6.94 -0.71 -19.08
C PRO A 47 6.03 -1.39 -20.12
N ARG A 48 5.25 -2.38 -19.67
CA ARG A 48 4.31 -3.11 -20.52
C ARG A 48 3.12 -3.63 -19.71
N PRO A 49 1.92 -3.72 -20.31
CA PRO A 49 0.69 -4.01 -19.56
C PRO A 49 0.64 -5.44 -18.99
N ASP A 50 1.39 -6.39 -19.56
CA ASP A 50 1.48 -7.78 -19.15
C ASP A 50 2.63 -8.06 -18.15
N ALA A 51 3.47 -7.06 -17.85
CA ALA A 51 4.55 -7.22 -16.88
C ALA A 51 4.01 -7.46 -15.47
N ALA A 52 4.77 -8.20 -14.66
CA ALA A 52 4.45 -8.46 -13.27
C ALA A 52 4.20 -7.15 -12.50
N GLN A 53 3.09 -7.11 -11.77
CA GLN A 53 2.82 -6.07 -10.78
C GLN A 53 3.66 -6.35 -9.53
N GLU A 54 4.31 -5.32 -9.00
CA GLU A 54 5.11 -5.40 -7.78
C GLU A 54 4.38 -4.73 -6.60
N THR A 55 3.65 -3.65 -6.88
CA THR A 55 2.84 -2.93 -5.90
C THR A 55 1.72 -2.15 -6.59
N GLU A 56 0.92 -1.42 -5.83
CA GLU A 56 0.00 -0.38 -6.33
C GLU A 56 0.43 0.99 -5.81
N ALA A 57 0.08 2.04 -6.55
CA ALA A 57 0.02 3.40 -6.06
C ALA A 57 -1.44 3.82 -5.92
N LEU A 58 -1.81 4.48 -4.83
CA LEU A 58 -3.17 4.88 -4.52
C LEU A 58 -3.39 6.35 -4.86
N PHE A 59 -4.65 6.71 -5.12
CA PHE A 59 -5.04 8.10 -5.35
C PHE A 59 -4.43 9.04 -4.29
N GLY A 60 -3.80 10.11 -4.75
CA GLY A 60 -3.21 11.13 -3.88
C GLY A 60 -1.80 10.82 -3.38
N GLU A 61 -1.25 9.62 -3.63
CA GLU A 61 0.17 9.34 -3.33
C GLU A 61 1.08 10.16 -4.25
N ASP A 62 2.11 10.77 -3.65
CA ASP A 62 3.14 11.52 -4.38
C ASP A 62 4.22 10.56 -4.90
N VAL A 63 4.73 10.88 -6.09
CA VAL A 63 5.79 10.12 -6.77
C VAL A 63 6.87 11.05 -7.29
N LEU A 64 8.07 10.51 -7.49
CA LEU A 64 9.12 11.12 -8.28
C LEU A 64 9.23 10.38 -9.62
N VAL A 65 9.08 11.09 -10.73
CA VAL A 65 9.21 10.56 -12.09
C VAL A 65 10.61 10.83 -12.62
N PHE A 66 11.32 9.80 -13.04
CA PHE A 66 12.69 9.92 -13.56
C PHE A 66 12.75 9.79 -15.08
N GLU A 67 11.80 9.06 -15.68
CA GLU A 67 11.69 8.88 -17.11
C GLU A 67 10.22 8.71 -17.50
N THR A 68 9.87 9.21 -18.69
CA THR A 68 8.60 8.92 -19.36
C THR A 68 8.90 8.43 -20.79
N THR A 69 8.41 7.27 -21.16
CA THR A 69 8.56 6.71 -22.51
C THR A 69 7.49 7.23 -23.47
N GLU A 70 7.74 7.14 -24.77
CA GLU A 70 6.77 7.54 -25.81
C GLU A 70 5.51 6.66 -25.80
N GLU A 71 5.62 5.42 -25.33
CA GLU A 71 4.52 4.46 -25.17
C GLU A 71 3.65 4.72 -23.94
N GLY A 72 3.92 5.80 -23.19
CA GLY A 72 3.07 6.24 -22.08
C GLY A 72 3.34 5.52 -20.76
N TRP A 73 4.58 5.09 -20.50
CA TRP A 73 5.03 4.59 -19.21
C TRP A 73 5.94 5.58 -18.50
N SER A 74 5.85 5.65 -17.18
CA SER A 74 6.72 6.45 -16.35
C SER A 74 7.46 5.55 -15.37
N TRP A 75 8.78 5.70 -15.28
CA TRP A 75 9.59 5.04 -14.27
C TRP A 75 9.68 5.95 -13.06
N VAL A 76 9.15 5.47 -11.93
CA VAL A 76 8.87 6.31 -10.76
C VAL A 76 9.39 5.69 -9.47
N GLN A 77 9.51 6.54 -8.45
CA GLN A 77 9.64 6.14 -7.06
C GLN A 77 8.46 6.70 -6.25
N LEU A 78 7.75 5.84 -5.53
CA LEU A 78 6.70 6.24 -4.58
C LEU A 78 7.34 6.96 -3.39
N GLN A 79 6.79 8.10 -2.97
CA GLN A 79 7.33 8.83 -1.82
C GLN A 79 6.94 8.20 -0.47
N ALA A 80 5.85 7.42 -0.43
CA ALA A 80 5.34 6.84 0.81
C ALA A 80 6.23 5.72 1.36
N ASP A 81 6.76 4.86 0.49
CA ASP A 81 7.55 3.67 0.88
C ASP A 81 8.85 3.51 0.07
N SER A 82 9.20 4.51 -0.75
CA SER A 82 10.38 4.52 -1.63
C SER A 82 10.38 3.46 -2.73
N TYR A 83 9.26 2.75 -2.97
CA TYR A 83 9.21 1.67 -3.94
C TYR A 83 9.36 2.19 -5.38
N VAL A 84 10.18 1.50 -6.16
CA VAL A 84 10.52 1.88 -7.54
C VAL A 84 9.84 0.94 -8.53
N GLY A 85 9.26 1.49 -9.60
CA GLY A 85 8.61 0.70 -10.64
C GLY A 85 8.09 1.52 -11.81
N TRP A 86 7.46 0.83 -12.75
CA TRP A 86 6.82 1.43 -13.92
C TRP A 86 5.32 1.60 -13.72
N ILE A 87 4.80 2.79 -13.96
CA ILE A 87 3.38 3.12 -13.89
C ILE A 87 2.91 3.68 -15.24
N ALA A 88 1.64 3.51 -15.59
CA ALA A 88 1.07 4.18 -16.74
C ALA A 88 1.12 5.70 -16.52
N SER A 89 1.70 6.47 -17.44
CA SER A 89 1.86 7.93 -17.30
C SER A 89 0.51 8.64 -17.16
N ALA A 90 -0.55 8.10 -17.76
CA ALA A 90 -1.91 8.63 -17.64
C ALA A 90 -2.51 8.52 -16.23
N ALA A 91 -1.90 7.74 -15.33
CA ALA A 91 -2.30 7.65 -13.91
C ALA A 91 -1.75 8.82 -13.07
N LEU A 92 -0.86 9.62 -13.64
CA LEU A 92 -0.15 10.70 -12.96
C LEU A 92 -0.67 12.06 -13.40
N GLY A 93 -0.49 13.06 -12.54
CA GLY A 93 -0.80 14.44 -12.82
C GLY A 93 0.00 15.40 -11.94
N PRO A 94 -0.26 16.71 -12.08
CA PRO A 94 0.45 17.73 -11.34
C PRO A 94 0.34 17.53 -9.83
N ARG A 95 1.45 17.69 -9.12
CA ARG A 95 1.45 17.73 -7.66
C ARG A 95 0.84 19.04 -7.19
N GLY A 96 -0.36 18.96 -6.58
CA GLY A 96 -1.01 20.07 -5.91
C GLY A 96 -0.59 20.20 -4.44
N ASP A 97 -1.45 20.85 -3.65
CA ASP A 97 -1.26 20.98 -2.20
C ASP A 97 -1.15 19.61 -1.50
N GLY A 98 -0.48 19.59 -0.35
CA GLY A 98 -0.35 18.37 0.45
C GLY A 98 -1.71 17.80 0.89
N PRO A 99 -1.82 16.49 1.12
CA PRO A 99 -3.03 15.88 1.63
C PRO A 99 -3.33 16.36 3.05
N THR A 100 -4.60 16.59 3.35
CA THR A 100 -5.06 16.92 4.71
C THR A 100 -5.74 15.73 5.38
N HIS A 101 -6.26 14.79 4.58
CA HIS A 101 -7.00 13.63 5.04
C HIS A 101 -6.61 12.38 4.25
N LEU A 102 -6.98 11.24 4.82
CA LEU A 102 -6.97 9.94 4.17
C LEU A 102 -8.35 9.29 4.25
N ILE A 103 -8.60 8.31 3.37
CA ILE A 103 -9.81 7.49 3.40
C ILE A 103 -9.67 6.41 4.48
N ALA A 104 -10.57 6.44 5.47
CA ALA A 104 -10.53 5.59 6.67
C ALA A 104 -11.39 4.33 6.60
N VAL A 105 -12.20 4.19 5.57
CA VAL A 105 -13.07 3.03 5.31
C VAL A 105 -12.54 2.19 4.15
N PRO A 106 -12.93 0.91 4.01
CA PRO A 106 -12.38 0.01 2.99
C PRO A 106 -12.49 0.55 1.55
N ARG A 107 -13.57 1.29 1.29
CA ARG A 107 -13.76 2.07 0.07
C ARG A 107 -14.80 3.16 0.29
N THR A 108 -14.58 4.33 -0.31
CA THR A 108 -15.55 5.43 -0.38
C THR A 108 -15.80 5.82 -1.83
N LEU A 109 -16.76 6.71 -2.07
CA LEU A 109 -17.10 7.26 -3.38
C LEU A 109 -16.71 8.74 -3.44
N LEU A 110 -16.01 9.11 -4.51
CA LEU A 110 -15.73 10.51 -4.84
C LEU A 110 -16.83 11.00 -5.77
N PHE A 111 -17.64 11.94 -5.31
CA PHE A 111 -18.70 12.55 -6.11
C PHE A 111 -18.20 13.82 -6.80
N PRO A 112 -18.79 14.24 -7.93
CA PRO A 112 -18.45 15.52 -8.56
C PRO A 112 -18.92 16.74 -7.74
N GLY A 113 -19.82 16.54 -6.77
CA GLY A 113 -20.30 17.55 -5.84
C GLY A 113 -20.97 16.89 -4.63
N PRO A 114 -21.42 17.68 -3.63
CA PRO A 114 -21.94 17.18 -2.36
C PRO A 114 -23.39 16.66 -2.47
N ASP A 115 -23.60 15.63 -3.29
CA ASP A 115 -24.90 14.97 -3.47
C ASP A 115 -24.70 13.49 -3.82
N ILE A 116 -25.22 12.60 -2.95
CA ILE A 116 -25.16 11.14 -3.11
C ILE A 116 -25.84 10.62 -4.38
N LYS A 117 -26.70 11.43 -5.02
CA LYS A 117 -27.42 11.06 -6.24
C LYS A 117 -26.61 11.32 -7.51
N LEU A 118 -25.51 12.06 -7.40
CA LEU A 118 -24.62 12.28 -8.53
C LEU A 118 -23.86 10.98 -8.86
N PRO A 119 -23.62 10.68 -10.14
CA PRO A 119 -22.78 9.54 -10.50
C PRO A 119 -21.36 9.76 -9.96
N PRO A 120 -20.81 8.84 -9.15
CA PRO A 120 -19.45 8.98 -8.63
C PRO A 120 -18.42 9.08 -9.76
N LEU A 121 -17.42 9.92 -9.57
CA LEU A 121 -16.27 10.02 -10.47
C LEU A 121 -15.41 8.75 -10.40
N MET A 122 -15.19 8.25 -9.18
CA MET A 122 -14.47 7.02 -8.90
C MET A 122 -14.70 6.54 -7.46
N GLY A 123 -14.35 5.29 -7.16
CA GLY A 123 -14.27 4.82 -5.78
C GLY A 123 -12.83 4.93 -5.25
N LEU A 124 -12.63 5.54 -4.10
CA LEU A 124 -11.31 5.68 -3.48
C LEU A 124 -11.09 4.58 -2.43
N PRO A 125 -9.98 3.83 -2.47
CA PRO A 125 -9.68 2.79 -1.50
C PRO A 125 -9.25 3.38 -0.15
N MET A 126 -9.28 2.55 0.90
CA MET A 126 -8.64 2.86 2.18
C MET A 126 -7.18 3.31 1.96
N GLY A 127 -6.76 4.34 2.69
CA GLY A 127 -5.41 4.89 2.58
C GLY A 127 -5.18 5.84 1.39
N ALA A 128 -6.14 5.98 0.47
CA ALA A 128 -6.09 7.06 -0.52
C ALA A 128 -6.08 8.43 0.17
N LEU A 129 -5.37 9.38 -0.42
CA LEU A 129 -5.09 10.68 0.17
C LEU A 129 -5.87 11.78 -0.55
N VAL A 130 -6.45 12.70 0.22
CA VAL A 130 -7.22 13.83 -0.32
C VAL A 130 -6.87 15.13 0.40
N THR A 131 -6.96 16.24 -0.33
CA THR A 131 -6.87 17.58 0.24
C THR A 131 -8.27 18.16 0.33
N VAL A 132 -8.80 18.21 1.55
CA VAL A 132 -10.09 18.84 1.85
C VAL A 132 -9.89 20.34 2.04
N THR A 133 -10.59 21.15 1.26
CA THR A 133 -10.50 22.63 1.25
C THR A 133 -11.73 23.32 1.83
N GLY A 134 -12.76 22.55 2.16
CA GLY A 134 -14.00 23.06 2.72
C GLY A 134 -14.99 21.93 2.99
N GLU A 135 -16.16 22.29 3.47
CA GLU A 135 -17.23 21.34 3.75
C GLU A 135 -18.55 21.80 3.12
N ALA A 136 -19.42 20.84 2.84
CA ALA A 136 -20.80 21.06 2.45
C ALA A 136 -21.70 20.02 3.12
N GLU A 137 -23.00 20.30 3.19
CA GLU A 137 -23.98 19.39 3.78
C GLU A 137 -25.27 19.43 2.99
N ASP A 138 -25.87 18.26 2.80
CA ASP A 138 -27.25 18.11 2.34
C ASP A 138 -28.10 17.44 3.42
N ARG A 139 -29.33 17.03 3.10
CA ARG A 139 -30.21 16.36 4.08
C ARG A 139 -29.73 14.96 4.49
N ASN A 140 -28.75 14.39 3.79
CA ASN A 140 -28.33 13.00 3.91
C ASN A 140 -26.94 12.85 4.53
N ALA A 141 -26.00 13.74 4.18
CA ALA A 141 -24.60 13.62 4.55
C ALA A 141 -23.86 14.97 4.60
N ARG A 142 -22.76 14.97 5.36
CA ARG A 142 -21.72 16.00 5.31
C ARG A 142 -20.60 15.54 4.39
N TYR A 143 -20.06 16.47 3.62
CA TYR A 143 -19.03 16.22 2.62
C TYR A 143 -17.83 17.11 2.87
N GLY A 144 -16.64 16.53 2.74
CA GLY A 144 -15.40 17.27 2.54
C GLY A 144 -15.25 17.56 1.04
N LEU A 145 -15.15 18.85 0.69
CA LEU A 145 -14.88 19.30 -0.67
C LEU A 145 -13.39 19.15 -0.96
N THR A 146 -13.04 18.43 -2.03
CA THR A 146 -11.67 18.05 -2.34
C THR A 146 -11.10 18.84 -3.51
N THR A 147 -9.80 19.12 -3.48
CA THR A 147 -9.04 19.64 -4.63
C THR A 147 -8.27 18.49 -5.33
N PRO A 148 -8.17 18.48 -6.68
CA PRO A 148 -8.64 19.50 -7.63
C PRO A 148 -10.16 19.49 -7.85
N THR A 149 -10.86 18.41 -7.51
CA THR A 149 -12.31 18.33 -7.67
C THR A 149 -12.92 17.30 -6.73
N GLY A 150 -14.22 17.48 -6.47
CA GLY A 150 -15.11 16.48 -5.92
C GLY A 150 -15.48 16.65 -4.46
N ALA A 151 -16.22 15.67 -3.96
CA ALA A 151 -16.74 15.64 -2.60
C ALA A 151 -16.74 14.21 -2.07
N VAL A 152 -16.27 14.03 -0.83
CA VAL A 152 -16.25 12.74 -0.13
C VAL A 152 -17.03 12.88 1.17
N VAL A 153 -17.84 11.89 1.51
CA VAL A 153 -18.58 11.84 2.77
C VAL A 153 -17.62 11.89 3.96
N THR A 154 -17.82 12.82 4.90
CA THR A 154 -16.84 13.10 5.96
C THR A 154 -16.68 11.96 6.95
N GLN A 155 -17.69 11.13 7.18
CA GLN A 155 -17.57 9.91 8.01
C GLN A 155 -16.54 8.90 7.48
N HIS A 156 -16.14 9.03 6.21
CA HIS A 156 -15.16 8.15 5.57
C HIS A 156 -13.74 8.74 5.59
N LEU A 157 -13.56 9.95 6.13
CA LEU A 157 -12.29 10.66 6.20
C LEU A 157 -11.70 10.58 7.61
N ALA A 158 -10.37 10.56 7.66
CA ALA A 158 -9.61 10.82 8.88
C ALA A 158 -8.46 11.79 8.58
N PRO A 159 -7.95 12.53 9.57
CA PRO A 159 -6.77 13.36 9.39
C PRO A 159 -5.60 12.56 8.84
N PHE A 160 -4.80 13.20 7.98
CA PHE A 160 -3.57 12.59 7.49
C PHE A 160 -2.57 12.35 8.64
N GLY A 161 -1.89 11.20 8.64
CA GLY A 161 -0.89 10.83 9.65
C GLY A 161 -1.27 9.69 10.59
N GLY A 162 -2.50 9.19 10.52
CA GLY A 162 -2.96 8.01 11.27
C GLY A 162 -4.44 8.12 11.65
N ALA A 163 -5.20 7.07 11.39
CA ALA A 163 -6.66 7.05 11.54
C ALA A 163 -7.18 5.97 12.47
N ALA A 164 -6.32 5.03 12.88
CA ALA A 164 -6.69 3.91 13.73
C ALA A 164 -5.66 3.66 14.83
N ASP A 165 -6.14 3.43 16.05
CA ASP A 165 -5.26 3.10 17.18
C ASP A 165 -4.70 1.67 17.12
N ASN A 166 -5.34 0.79 16.33
CA ASN A 166 -4.98 -0.62 16.23
C ASN A 166 -5.02 -1.12 14.79
N PHE A 167 -3.84 -1.36 14.21
CA PHE A 167 -3.69 -1.86 12.84
C PHE A 167 -4.36 -3.22 12.61
N VAL A 168 -4.47 -4.08 13.63
CA VAL A 168 -5.11 -5.39 13.47
C VAL A 168 -6.60 -5.24 13.18
N THR A 169 -7.25 -4.25 13.80
CA THR A 169 -8.66 -3.92 13.52
C THR A 169 -8.84 -3.40 12.09
N VAL A 170 -7.84 -2.68 11.56
CA VAL A 170 -7.83 -2.28 10.15
C VAL A 170 -7.69 -3.50 9.24
N ALA A 171 -6.74 -4.39 9.53
CA ALA A 171 -6.53 -5.60 8.75
C ALA A 171 -7.78 -6.50 8.71
N GLU A 172 -8.52 -6.61 9.81
CA GLU A 172 -9.77 -7.38 9.87
C GLU A 172 -10.85 -6.90 8.89
N GLN A 173 -10.82 -5.63 8.46
CA GLN A 173 -11.75 -5.08 7.46
C GLN A 173 -11.49 -5.63 6.05
N PHE A 174 -10.35 -6.29 5.81
CA PHE A 174 -10.03 -6.95 4.55
C PHE A 174 -10.47 -8.41 4.50
N LEU A 175 -11.11 -8.95 5.55
CA LEU A 175 -11.59 -10.33 5.55
C LEU A 175 -12.46 -10.62 4.32
N GLY A 176 -12.11 -11.67 3.57
CA GLY A 176 -12.80 -12.06 2.34
C GLY A 176 -12.36 -11.32 1.07
N VAL A 177 -11.49 -10.30 1.17
CA VAL A 177 -10.93 -9.62 -0.02
C VAL A 177 -10.09 -10.62 -0.82
N PRO A 178 -10.26 -10.73 -2.15
CA PRO A 178 -9.50 -11.64 -2.99
C PRO A 178 -7.99 -11.43 -2.90
N TYR A 179 -7.23 -12.52 -3.06
CA TYR A 179 -5.77 -12.43 -3.16
C TYR A 179 -5.37 -11.86 -4.52
N LEU A 180 -4.59 -10.78 -4.53
CA LEU A 180 -4.00 -10.21 -5.74
C LEU A 180 -2.53 -9.91 -5.47
N TRP A 181 -1.64 -10.55 -6.23
CA TRP A 181 -0.21 -10.26 -6.18
C TRP A 181 0.06 -8.78 -6.48
N GLY A 182 0.80 -8.11 -5.61
CA GLY A 182 1.08 -6.68 -5.71
C GLY A 182 -0.07 -5.78 -5.23
N GLY A 183 -1.22 -6.33 -4.82
CA GLY A 183 -2.41 -5.55 -4.46
C GLY A 183 -2.35 -4.89 -3.08
N LYS A 184 -2.98 -3.70 -2.96
CA LYS A 184 -3.13 -2.89 -1.73
C LYS A 184 -4.58 -2.46 -1.48
N THR A 185 -5.58 -3.03 -2.17
CA THR A 185 -6.97 -2.51 -2.11
C THR A 185 -8.00 -3.60 -1.85
N THR A 186 -9.26 -3.19 -1.63
CA THR A 186 -10.40 -4.12 -1.49
C THR A 186 -10.78 -4.83 -2.79
N LEU A 187 -10.22 -4.44 -3.94
CA LEU A 187 -10.36 -5.19 -5.20
C LEU A 187 -9.41 -6.39 -5.25
N GLY A 188 -8.35 -6.36 -4.44
CA GLY A 188 -7.36 -7.42 -4.35
C GLY A 188 -6.18 -6.98 -3.48
N ILE A 189 -5.74 -7.86 -2.60
CA ILE A 189 -4.64 -7.59 -1.66
C ILE A 189 -3.74 -8.81 -1.52
N ASP A 190 -2.42 -8.59 -1.39
CA ASP A 190 -1.48 -9.66 -1.04
C ASP A 190 -1.10 -9.63 0.44
N CYS A 191 -0.28 -10.61 0.84
CA CYS A 191 0.09 -10.82 2.24
C CYS A 191 0.78 -9.60 2.87
N SER A 192 1.77 -9.02 2.20
CA SER A 192 2.52 -7.88 2.73
C SER A 192 1.80 -6.55 2.50
N GLY A 193 0.95 -6.44 1.47
CA GLY A 193 0.05 -5.31 1.25
C GLY A 193 -0.98 -5.18 2.37
N LEU A 194 -1.53 -6.31 2.87
CA LEU A 194 -2.41 -6.31 4.05
C LEU A 194 -1.72 -5.72 5.28
N VAL A 195 -0.49 -6.16 5.56
CA VAL A 195 0.31 -5.63 6.69
C VAL A 195 0.64 -4.15 6.47
N GLN A 196 1.06 -3.78 5.26
CA GLN A 196 1.47 -2.41 4.92
C GLN A 196 0.32 -1.42 5.08
N VAL A 197 -0.84 -1.71 4.48
CA VAL A 197 -2.02 -0.83 4.56
C VAL A 197 -2.52 -0.72 6.00
N ALA A 198 -2.61 -1.85 6.71
CA ALA A 198 -3.03 -1.85 8.11
C ALA A 198 -2.14 -0.98 9.00
N LEU A 199 -0.81 -1.10 8.86
CA LEU A 199 0.14 -0.32 9.64
C LEU A 199 0.15 1.16 9.26
N ALA A 200 0.07 1.48 7.96
CA ALA A 200 0.00 2.86 7.49
C ALA A 200 -1.23 3.59 8.07
N MET A 201 -2.37 2.90 8.16
CA MET A 201 -3.58 3.42 8.79
C MET A 201 -3.43 3.67 10.30
N ALA A 202 -2.49 3.00 10.96
CA ALA A 202 -2.11 3.24 12.35
C ALA A 202 -0.91 4.20 12.50
N GLY A 203 -0.50 4.88 11.42
CA GLY A 203 0.63 5.82 11.44
C GLY A 203 2.01 5.14 11.51
N ILE A 204 2.08 3.82 11.28
CA ILE A 204 3.32 3.05 11.32
C ILE A 204 3.78 2.77 9.89
N ALA A 205 4.93 3.32 9.51
CA ALA A 205 5.52 3.03 8.20
C ALA A 205 5.99 1.58 8.11
N ALA A 206 5.70 0.92 6.98
CA ALA A 206 6.10 -0.44 6.72
C ALA A 206 6.63 -0.58 5.28
N PRO A 207 7.74 -1.32 5.07
CA PRO A 207 8.19 -1.68 3.73
C PRO A 207 7.12 -2.49 2.97
N ARG A 208 7.17 -2.48 1.64
CA ARG A 208 6.18 -3.17 0.80
C ARG A 208 6.31 -4.69 0.81
N ASP A 209 7.54 -5.19 0.76
CA ASP A 209 7.80 -6.62 0.54
C ASP A 209 8.04 -7.38 1.83
N THR A 210 7.55 -8.62 1.90
CA THR A 210 7.65 -9.49 3.07
C THR A 210 9.08 -9.61 3.61
N ASP A 211 10.08 -9.75 2.73
CA ASP A 211 11.48 -9.90 3.16
C ASP A 211 12.01 -8.62 3.83
N MET A 212 11.56 -7.45 3.37
CA MET A 212 11.91 -6.17 3.96
C MET A 212 11.16 -5.95 5.28
N GLN A 213 9.87 -6.28 5.32
CA GLN A 213 9.05 -6.23 6.53
C GLN A 213 9.64 -7.11 7.64
N GLU A 214 10.05 -8.33 7.31
CA GLU A 214 10.67 -9.26 8.27
C GLU A 214 11.94 -8.69 8.92
N ARG A 215 12.74 -7.94 8.14
CA ARG A 215 13.97 -7.30 8.63
C ARG A 215 13.67 -6.06 9.47
N ALA A 216 12.76 -5.21 9.00
CA ALA A 216 12.55 -3.86 9.52
C ALA A 216 11.53 -3.76 10.67
N LEU A 217 10.47 -4.57 10.66
CA LEU A 217 9.34 -4.38 11.57
C LEU A 217 9.57 -5.04 12.93
N GLY A 218 9.35 -4.29 14.00
CA GLY A 218 9.27 -4.81 15.37
C GLY A 218 10.51 -5.57 15.86
N THR A 219 10.36 -6.22 17.01
CA THR A 219 11.41 -7.05 17.62
C THR A 219 11.15 -8.51 17.32
N ARG A 220 12.21 -9.25 16.95
CA ARG A 220 12.13 -10.70 16.75
C ARG A 220 11.90 -11.43 18.07
N LEU A 221 10.90 -12.31 18.09
CA LEU A 221 10.64 -13.20 19.23
C LEU A 221 11.54 -14.45 19.17
N ALA A 222 11.92 -14.97 20.34
CA ALA A 222 12.78 -16.15 20.46
C ALA A 222 12.07 -17.48 20.16
N GLY A 223 10.73 -17.49 20.20
CA GLY A 223 9.91 -18.69 20.00
C GLY A 223 8.53 -18.35 19.44
N ILE A 224 7.74 -19.39 19.24
CA ILE A 224 6.39 -19.31 18.65
C ILE A 224 5.26 -19.18 19.66
N GLU A 225 5.57 -19.15 20.96
CA GLU A 225 4.59 -18.95 22.03
C GLU A 225 5.21 -18.18 23.21
N PRO A 226 4.41 -17.43 23.99
CA PRO A 226 3.00 -17.10 23.74
C PRO A 226 2.84 -15.94 22.73
N LEU A 227 2.01 -16.17 21.70
CA LEU A 227 1.65 -15.14 20.72
C LEU A 227 0.53 -14.25 21.23
N ARG A 228 0.45 -13.05 20.66
CA ARG A 228 -0.54 -12.03 20.98
C ARG A 228 -1.06 -11.38 19.71
N ARG A 229 -2.22 -10.74 19.84
CA ARG A 229 -2.80 -9.89 18.80
C ARG A 229 -1.76 -8.88 18.32
N GLY A 230 -1.55 -8.84 17.01
CA GLY A 230 -0.58 -7.95 16.36
C GLY A 230 0.81 -8.54 16.15
N ASP A 231 1.09 -9.75 16.63
CA ASP A 231 2.32 -10.43 16.22
C ASP A 231 2.27 -10.74 14.71
N LEU A 232 3.38 -10.49 14.02
CA LEU A 232 3.55 -10.78 12.61
C LEU A 232 4.30 -12.10 12.47
N VAL A 233 3.74 -13.07 11.75
CA VAL A 233 4.35 -14.38 11.49
C VAL A 233 4.84 -14.42 10.05
N PHE A 234 6.13 -14.68 9.87
CA PHE A 234 6.79 -14.70 8.57
C PHE A 234 7.14 -16.11 8.13
N TRP A 235 6.99 -16.36 6.83
CA TRP A 235 7.59 -17.45 6.08
C TRP A 235 8.38 -16.85 4.93
N LYS A 236 9.19 -17.66 4.24
CA LYS A 236 9.84 -17.23 2.99
C LYS A 236 8.79 -16.79 1.97
N GLY A 237 8.69 -15.48 1.75
CA GLY A 237 7.76 -14.87 0.80
C GLY A 237 6.31 -14.74 1.27
N HIS A 238 6.00 -14.96 2.55
CA HIS A 238 4.64 -14.80 3.09
C HIS A 238 4.62 -14.21 4.50
N VAL A 239 3.60 -13.43 4.82
CA VAL A 239 3.37 -12.87 6.17
C VAL A 239 1.91 -12.97 6.58
N GLY A 240 1.64 -13.09 7.88
CA GLY A 240 0.30 -12.97 8.44
C GLY A 240 0.31 -12.26 9.80
N ILE A 241 -0.87 -11.83 10.23
CA ILE A 241 -1.10 -11.06 11.46
C ILE A 241 -1.87 -11.94 12.44
N MET A 242 -1.34 -12.10 13.65
CA MET A 242 -2.07 -12.79 14.72
C MET A 242 -3.24 -11.93 15.21
N LEU A 243 -4.44 -12.51 15.23
CA LEU A 243 -5.63 -11.87 15.81
C LEU A 243 -5.70 -12.06 17.32
N ASP A 244 -5.12 -13.16 17.80
CA ASP A 244 -4.99 -13.57 19.20
C ASP A 244 -3.83 -14.58 19.32
N GLY A 245 -3.80 -15.41 20.37
CA GLY A 245 -2.73 -16.40 20.57
C GLY A 245 -2.75 -17.59 19.61
N GLN A 246 -3.81 -17.76 18.81
CA GLN A 246 -4.06 -18.97 18.00
C GLN A 246 -4.47 -18.66 16.56
N ILE A 247 -5.22 -17.60 16.32
CA ILE A 247 -5.82 -17.30 15.02
C ILE A 247 -4.94 -16.35 14.22
N LEU A 248 -4.59 -16.78 13.00
CA LEU A 248 -3.86 -16.00 12.00
C LEU A 248 -4.84 -15.38 11.00
N LEU A 249 -4.65 -14.10 10.67
CA LEU A 249 -5.26 -13.42 9.53
C LEU A 249 -4.20 -13.19 8.46
N HIS A 250 -4.47 -13.58 7.22
CA HIS A 250 -3.56 -13.33 6.10
C HIS A 250 -4.25 -13.39 4.72
N ALA A 251 -3.82 -12.55 3.79
CA ALA A 251 -4.14 -12.70 2.37
C ALA A 251 -3.25 -13.78 1.77
N ASN A 252 -3.82 -14.88 1.28
CA ASN A 252 -3.03 -16.06 0.91
C ASN A 252 -3.56 -16.78 -0.34
N ALA A 253 -2.66 -17.45 -1.06
CA ALA A 253 -2.97 -18.21 -2.26
C ALA A 253 -3.58 -19.62 -1.98
N HIS A 254 -3.74 -20.02 -0.72
CA HIS A 254 -4.44 -21.26 -0.39
C HIS A 254 -5.96 -21.07 -0.44
N HIS A 255 -6.44 -20.00 0.20
CA HIS A 255 -7.83 -19.58 0.22
C HIS A 255 -8.18 -18.65 -0.95
N MET A 256 -7.17 -18.12 -1.66
CA MET A 256 -7.31 -17.10 -2.71
C MET A 256 -8.01 -15.82 -2.23
N MET A 257 -7.89 -15.52 -0.94
CA MET A 257 -8.47 -14.36 -0.27
C MET A 257 -7.76 -14.09 1.06
N THR A 258 -8.12 -12.98 1.70
CA THR A 258 -7.83 -12.74 3.12
C THR A 258 -8.72 -13.62 3.98
N ALA A 259 -8.11 -14.55 4.72
CA ALA A 259 -8.81 -15.54 5.53
C ALA A 259 -8.26 -15.59 6.96
N ARG A 260 -9.09 -16.13 7.86
CA ARG A 260 -8.70 -16.48 9.23
C ARG A 260 -8.55 -17.98 9.34
N GLU A 261 -7.47 -18.45 9.97
CA GLU A 261 -7.28 -19.87 10.25
C GLU A 261 -6.42 -20.06 11.50
N PRO A 262 -6.45 -21.23 12.17
CA PRO A 262 -5.50 -21.55 13.22
C PRO A 262 -4.06 -21.53 12.69
N LEU A 263 -3.16 -20.86 13.40
CA LEU A 263 -1.74 -20.80 13.02
C LEU A 263 -1.13 -22.19 12.92
N SER A 264 -1.53 -23.12 13.79
CA SER A 264 -1.07 -24.50 13.78
C SER A 264 -1.38 -25.22 12.46
N GLU A 265 -2.56 -24.99 11.88
CA GLU A 265 -2.96 -25.55 10.58
C GLU A 265 -2.17 -24.92 9.43
N ALA A 266 -1.98 -23.60 9.46
CA ALA A 266 -1.14 -22.90 8.49
C ALA A 266 0.30 -23.40 8.51
N ILE A 267 0.88 -23.60 9.70
CA ILE A 267 2.24 -24.15 9.88
C ILE A 267 2.31 -25.58 9.35
N ALA A 268 1.37 -26.46 9.72
CA ALA A 268 1.36 -27.84 9.26
C ALA A 268 1.26 -27.93 7.72
N ARG A 269 0.38 -27.13 7.12
CA ARG A 269 0.18 -27.08 5.66
C ARG A 269 1.40 -26.53 4.92
N THR A 270 2.02 -25.47 5.43
CA THR A 270 3.22 -24.88 4.81
C THR A 270 4.45 -25.78 4.95
N ALA A 271 4.61 -26.43 6.11
CA ALA A 271 5.68 -27.40 6.35
C ALA A 271 5.59 -28.62 5.41
N ALA A 272 4.37 -29.12 5.14
CA ALA A 272 4.14 -30.18 4.16
C ALA A 272 4.56 -29.80 2.72
N ARG A 273 4.73 -28.49 2.44
CA ARG A 273 5.23 -27.94 1.17
C ARG A 273 6.68 -27.46 1.26
N GLY A 274 7.39 -27.76 2.34
CA GLY A 274 8.80 -27.39 2.54
C GLY A 274 9.01 -25.92 2.94
N SER A 275 7.97 -25.22 3.40
CA SER A 275 8.08 -23.83 3.89
C SER A 275 7.84 -23.79 5.40
N ALA A 276 8.83 -23.31 6.15
CA ALA A 276 8.74 -23.15 7.61
C ALA A 276 8.65 -21.67 7.98
N VAL A 277 8.15 -21.40 9.19
CA VAL A 277 8.17 -20.05 9.79
C VAL A 277 9.62 -19.58 9.89
N THR A 278 9.93 -18.41 9.33
CA THR A 278 11.27 -17.83 9.32
C THR A 278 11.50 -16.93 10.53
N SER A 279 10.47 -16.19 10.96
CA SER A 279 10.50 -15.41 12.19
C SER A 279 9.10 -14.99 12.65
N ILE A 280 9.03 -14.53 13.90
CA ILE A 280 7.88 -13.82 14.44
C ILE A 280 8.36 -12.47 14.96
N ARG A 281 7.63 -11.40 14.61
CA ARG A 281 7.96 -10.02 14.99
C ARG A 281 6.82 -9.42 15.79
N ARG A 282 7.15 -8.72 16.88
CA ARG A 282 6.19 -7.96 17.70
C ARG A 282 6.46 -6.47 17.59
N LEU A 283 5.44 -5.71 17.25
CA LEU A 283 5.48 -4.24 17.31
C LEU A 283 5.37 -3.79 18.76
N GLY A 284 6.14 -2.75 19.12
CA GLY A 284 6.22 -2.21 20.47
C GLY A 284 4.99 -1.41 20.87
#